data_AF-A0A3Q2ZA27-F1
#
_entry.id   AF-A0A3Q2ZA27-F1
#
_cell.length_a   1.000
_cell.length_b   1.000
_cell.length_c   1.000
_cell.angle_alpha   90.00
_cell.angle_beta   90.00
_cell.angle_gamma   90.00
#
_symmetry.space_group_name_H-M   'P 1'
#
loop_
_entity.id
_entity.type
_entity.pdbx_description
1 polymer ?
#
loop_
_entity_poly.entity_id
_entity_poly.type
_entity_poly.pdbx_seq_one_letter_code
_entity_poly.pdbx_strand_id
1 'polypeptide(L)'
;MFCSSFFTFDRHLRIHDFVKSYKPQNDEVGSLRILLLGPIGAGKSSFINSVESVVKGRICGRSLTDAASAGSSYTKKYKTYQINKGSQSHCSFVFSDTMGLETGTGGVHVEDIKLALKGHVEEGYQFNPDRQLTEGDDSYNSFPSLSDKVHVLVYVVSANSINIMPDDMFNKMRDVRLAASEMEIPQLAILTRVDEACSGVQEDIHKMYKSRHLKERQLGISENCIFLVKNYTSEIETNDKMNAHILCALRQMIHFGEDFVNNQ
;
A
#
# COMPACT_ATOMS: atom_id res chain seq x y z
N MET A 1 12.09 -13.16 -7.80
CA MET A 1 13.48 -12.67 -7.96
C MET A 1 13.60 -11.45 -7.06
N PHE A 2 14.25 -11.60 -5.90
CA PHE A 2 14.32 -10.51 -4.91
C PHE A 2 15.28 -9.44 -5.42
N CYS A 3 14.88 -8.18 -5.32
CA CYS A 3 15.75 -7.04 -5.62
C CYS A 3 17.14 -7.23 -4.95
N SER A 4 17.24 -7.86 -3.78
CA SER A 4 18.46 -7.95 -2.95
C SER A 4 19.73 -8.54 -3.60
N SER A 5 19.68 -9.34 -4.65
CA SER A 5 20.89 -10.03 -5.15
C SER A 5 21.82 -9.19 -6.04
N PHE A 6 21.43 -7.97 -6.45
CA PHE A 6 22.27 -7.07 -7.28
C PHE A 6 21.98 -5.56 -7.05
N PHE A 7 22.06 -5.08 -5.81
CA PHE A 7 21.92 -3.64 -5.50
C PHE A 7 23.24 -3.03 -5.05
N THR A 8 23.86 -2.26 -5.94
CA THR A 8 24.95 -1.35 -5.61
C THR A 8 24.39 -0.03 -5.06
N PHE A 9 25.17 0.68 -4.24
CA PHE A 9 24.81 2.00 -3.70
C PHE A 9 24.38 3.00 -4.79
N ASP A 10 25.04 2.98 -5.95
CA ASP A 10 24.70 3.81 -7.11
C ASP A 10 23.28 3.54 -7.65
N ARG A 11 22.83 2.28 -7.63
CA ARG A 11 21.47 1.91 -8.05
C ARG A 11 20.42 2.46 -7.09
N HIS A 12 20.74 2.58 -5.80
CA HIS A 12 19.83 3.10 -4.78
C HIS A 12 19.54 4.59 -4.99
N LEU A 13 20.58 5.40 -5.21
CA LEU A 13 20.45 6.82 -5.49
C LEU A 13 19.62 7.07 -6.74
N ARG A 14 19.88 6.32 -7.82
CA ARG A 14 19.09 6.45 -9.07
C ARG A 14 17.60 6.18 -8.87
N ILE A 15 17.23 5.20 -8.03
CA ILE A 15 15.81 4.91 -7.75
C ILE A 15 15.20 6.00 -6.86
N HIS A 16 15.95 6.48 -5.87
CA HIS A 16 15.50 7.58 -5.01
C HIS A 16 15.23 8.85 -5.83
N ASP A 17 16.16 9.21 -6.71
CA ASP A 17 16.03 10.35 -7.62
C ASP A 17 14.84 10.17 -8.55
N PHE A 18 14.69 9.00 -9.17
CA PHE A 18 13.53 8.65 -10.00
C PHE A 18 12.21 8.87 -9.26
N VAL A 19 12.07 8.33 -8.04
CA VAL A 19 10.85 8.47 -7.23
C VAL A 19 10.53 9.94 -6.94
N LYS A 20 11.56 10.77 -6.69
CA LYS A 20 11.38 12.20 -6.40
C LYS A 20 11.10 13.06 -7.63
N SER A 21 11.68 12.71 -8.78
CA SER A 21 11.54 13.44 -10.03
C SER A 21 10.36 12.98 -10.88
N TYR A 22 9.78 11.82 -10.57
CA TYR A 22 8.65 11.25 -11.29
C TYR A 22 7.49 12.24 -11.45
N LYS A 23 6.93 12.24 -12.67
CA LYS A 23 5.69 12.91 -13.05
C LYS A 23 4.94 11.99 -14.03
N PRO A 24 3.61 11.83 -13.89
CA PRO A 24 2.79 11.13 -14.87
C PRO A 24 2.96 11.75 -16.27
N GLN A 25 2.92 10.93 -17.31
CA GLN A 25 2.92 11.41 -18.70
C GLN A 25 1.51 11.72 -19.22
N ASN A 26 0.48 11.09 -18.64
CA ASN A 26 -0.91 11.41 -18.93
C ASN A 26 -1.29 12.74 -18.26
N ASP A 27 -1.59 13.77 -19.06
CA ASP A 27 -1.95 15.12 -18.60
C ASP A 27 -3.25 15.19 -17.78
N GLU A 28 -4.13 14.18 -17.88
CA GLU A 28 -5.35 14.06 -17.05
C GLU A 28 -5.06 13.57 -15.62
N VAL A 29 -3.83 13.09 -15.37
CA VAL A 29 -3.41 12.50 -14.10
C VAL A 29 -2.39 13.41 -13.41
N GLY A 30 -2.86 14.18 -12.42
CA GLY A 30 -1.98 15.03 -11.62
C GLY A 30 -1.06 14.23 -10.67
N SER A 31 -1.49 13.05 -10.23
CA SER A 31 -0.71 12.15 -9.39
C SER A 31 -1.21 10.72 -9.48
N LEU A 32 -0.29 9.74 -9.41
CA LEU A 32 -0.69 8.35 -9.32
C LEU A 32 -1.34 8.04 -7.96
N ARG A 33 -2.55 7.50 -7.95
CA ARG A 33 -3.25 7.08 -6.73
C ARG A 33 -3.01 5.60 -6.45
N ILE A 34 -2.33 5.32 -5.35
CA ILE A 34 -2.00 3.97 -4.89
C ILE A 34 -2.88 3.64 -3.68
N LEU A 35 -3.77 2.65 -3.79
CA LEU A 35 -4.63 2.22 -2.69
C LEU A 35 -3.95 1.12 -1.87
N LEU A 36 -3.88 1.31 -0.55
CA LEU A 36 -3.39 0.28 0.37
C LEU A 36 -4.57 -0.49 0.97
N LEU A 37 -4.62 -1.80 0.74
CA LEU A 37 -5.63 -2.69 1.32
C LEU A 37 -4.98 -3.77 2.17
N GLY A 38 -5.57 -4.10 3.31
CA GLY A 38 -5.10 -5.21 4.12
C GLY A 38 -5.71 -5.24 5.52
N PRO A 39 -5.42 -6.30 6.28
CA PRO A 39 -5.93 -6.47 7.65
C PRO A 39 -5.63 -5.28 8.56
N ILE A 40 -6.42 -5.15 9.63
CA ILE A 40 -6.02 -4.31 10.76
C ILE A 40 -4.65 -4.75 11.28
N GLY A 41 -3.79 -3.80 11.63
CA GLY A 41 -2.44 -4.08 12.15
C GLY A 41 -1.41 -4.53 11.11
N ALA A 42 -1.78 -4.72 9.83
CA ALA A 42 -0.85 -5.13 8.77
C ALA A 42 0.24 -4.10 8.44
N GLY A 43 0.12 -2.87 8.94
CA GLY A 43 1.14 -1.83 8.78
C GLY A 43 0.97 -0.95 7.54
N LYS A 44 -0.26 -0.74 7.06
CA LYS A 44 -0.59 0.17 5.93
C LYS A 44 -0.09 1.60 6.17
N SER A 45 -0.58 2.25 7.21
CA SER A 45 -0.20 3.62 7.57
C SER A 45 1.29 3.72 7.94
N SER A 46 1.83 2.69 8.61
CA SER A 46 3.27 2.60 8.90
C SER A 46 4.12 2.53 7.64
N PHE A 47 3.66 1.84 6.59
CA PHE A 47 4.33 1.80 5.30
C PHE A 47 4.35 3.18 4.64
N ILE A 48 3.24 3.92 4.63
CA ILE A 48 3.18 5.30 4.12
C ILE A 48 4.20 6.20 4.84
N ASN A 49 4.28 6.11 6.16
CA ASN A 49 5.25 6.89 6.95
C ASN A 49 6.70 6.49 6.63
N SER A 50 6.93 5.20 6.38
CA SER A 50 8.23 4.69 5.97
C SER A 50 8.63 5.24 4.60
N VAL A 51 7.70 5.24 3.64
CA VAL A 51 7.89 5.86 2.32
C VAL A 51 8.26 7.34 2.45
N GLU A 52 7.52 8.11 3.25
CA GLU A 52 7.84 9.52 3.45
C GLU A 52 9.24 9.73 4.05
N SER A 53 9.62 8.86 5.00
CA SER A 53 10.94 8.90 5.63
C SER A 53 12.07 8.63 4.63
N VAL A 54 11.88 7.63 3.77
CA VAL A 54 12.81 7.28 2.68
C VAL A 54 12.95 8.44 1.71
N VAL A 55 11.83 9.01 1.24
CA VAL A 55 11.82 10.09 0.25
C VAL A 55 12.51 11.35 0.79
N LYS A 56 12.32 11.67 2.08
CA LYS A 56 12.98 12.81 2.74
C LYS A 56 14.42 12.54 3.20
N GLY A 57 14.83 11.28 3.28
CA GLY A 57 16.15 10.89 3.82
C GLY A 57 16.28 11.10 5.33
N ARG A 58 15.16 11.14 6.06
CA ARG A 58 15.14 11.25 7.53
C ARG A 58 13.85 10.65 8.08
N ILE A 59 13.88 10.16 9.32
CA ILE A 59 12.67 9.65 9.98
C ILE A 59 11.64 10.76 10.13
N CYS A 60 10.42 10.49 9.65
CA CYS A 60 9.32 11.44 9.62
C CYS A 60 8.37 11.24 10.81
N GLY A 61 8.16 12.32 11.56
CA GLY A 61 7.40 12.35 12.81
C GLY A 61 5.87 12.35 12.67
N ARG A 62 5.26 11.94 11.54
CA ARG A 62 3.81 11.62 11.57
C ARG A 62 3.50 10.58 12.66
N SER A 63 4.48 9.72 12.95
CA SER A 63 4.51 8.82 14.11
C SER A 63 4.39 9.51 15.47
N LEU A 64 4.92 10.72 15.68
CA LEU A 64 4.84 11.43 16.96
C LEU A 64 3.49 12.11 17.17
N THR A 65 2.89 12.65 16.10
CA THR A 65 1.58 13.30 16.16
C THR A 65 0.43 12.29 16.22
N ASP A 66 0.55 11.15 15.54
CA ASP A 66 -0.41 10.05 15.64
C ASP A 66 -0.26 9.29 16.97
N ALA A 67 0.95 9.22 17.56
CA ALA A 67 1.16 8.67 18.90
C ALA A 67 0.57 9.55 20.03
N ALA A 68 0.62 10.88 19.89
CA ALA A 68 -0.09 11.78 20.82
C ALA A 68 -1.62 11.66 20.69
N SER A 69 -2.11 11.16 19.56
CA SER A 69 -3.52 10.80 19.32
C SER A 69 -3.82 9.32 19.59
N ALA A 70 -2.81 8.53 20.02
CA ALA A 70 -2.87 7.07 20.14
C ALA A 70 -3.51 6.60 21.44
N GLY A 71 -4.73 7.05 21.70
CA GLY A 71 -5.73 6.11 22.19
C GLY A 71 -6.13 5.21 21.03
N SER A 72 -5.43 4.08 20.83
CA SER A 72 -5.91 2.92 20.04
C SER A 72 -6.63 3.17 18.69
N SER A 73 -6.26 4.22 17.94
CA SER A 73 -7.06 4.62 16.76
C SER A 73 -6.59 3.88 15.51
N TYR A 74 -7.20 2.73 15.23
CA TYR A 74 -7.21 2.15 13.89
C TYR A 74 -7.71 3.18 12.87
N THR A 75 -7.17 3.20 11.65
CA THR A 75 -7.68 4.05 10.57
C THR A 75 -9.18 3.81 10.42
N LYS A 76 -9.99 4.85 10.58
CA LYS A 76 -11.46 4.78 10.41
C LYS A 76 -11.99 5.63 9.26
N LYS A 77 -11.12 6.41 8.61
CA LYS A 77 -11.48 7.29 7.49
C LYS A 77 -10.71 6.94 6.24
N TYR A 78 -11.31 7.17 5.08
CA TYR A 78 -10.60 7.21 3.81
C TYR A 78 -9.72 8.46 3.79
N LYS A 79 -8.40 8.28 3.67
CA LYS A 79 -7.45 9.38 3.75
C LYS A 79 -6.35 9.28 2.71
N THR A 80 -6.16 10.37 1.98
CA THR A 80 -5.14 10.49 0.95
C THR A 80 -3.89 11.17 1.51
N TYR A 81 -2.75 10.50 1.40
CA TYR A 81 -1.46 10.98 1.85
C TYR A 81 -0.61 11.41 0.66
N GLN A 82 -0.36 12.71 0.57
CA GLN A 82 0.68 13.25 -0.30
C GLN A 82 2.05 13.06 0.37
N ILE A 83 3.00 12.53 -0.41
CA ILE A 83 4.37 12.32 0.05
C ILE A 83 5.19 13.59 -0.21
N ASN A 84 5.67 14.22 0.85
CA ASN A 84 6.48 15.42 0.75
C ASN A 84 7.94 15.04 0.47
N LYS A 85 8.56 15.64 -0.54
CA LYS A 85 9.94 15.34 -0.97
C LYS A 85 10.99 16.37 -0.56
N GLY A 86 10.60 17.32 0.30
CA GLY A 86 11.39 18.47 0.71
C GLY A 86 10.94 19.78 0.05
N SER A 87 11.40 20.91 0.58
CA SER A 87 11.26 22.26 0.00
C SER A 87 9.84 22.62 -0.46
N GLN A 88 8.81 22.27 0.32
CA GLN A 88 7.38 22.51 0.03
C GLN A 88 6.86 21.82 -1.24
N SER A 89 7.54 20.80 -1.76
CA SER A 89 7.12 20.04 -2.93
C SER A 89 6.67 18.62 -2.56
N HIS A 90 5.75 18.09 -3.36
CA HIS A 90 5.21 16.74 -3.22
C HIS A 90 5.67 15.83 -4.37
N CYS A 91 5.69 14.53 -4.12
CA CYS A 91 5.80 13.54 -5.19
C CYS A 91 4.51 13.51 -6.00
N SER A 92 4.60 13.17 -7.29
CA SER A 92 3.43 13.01 -8.16
C SER A 92 2.76 11.64 -8.01
N PHE A 93 2.74 11.13 -6.79
CA PHE A 93 1.98 9.95 -6.38
C PHE A 93 1.46 10.15 -4.96
N VAL A 94 0.33 9.55 -4.67
CA VAL A 94 -0.38 9.63 -3.38
C VAL A 94 -0.76 8.23 -2.92
N PHE A 95 -0.84 8.05 -1.60
CA PHE A 95 -1.38 6.83 -1.02
C PHE A 95 -2.76 7.08 -0.45
N SER A 96 -3.73 6.28 -0.86
CA SER A 96 -5.02 6.19 -0.18
C SER A 96 -4.95 5.11 0.89
N ASP A 97 -5.10 5.50 2.15
CA ASP A 97 -5.18 4.58 3.29
C ASP A 97 -6.64 4.33 3.65
N THR A 98 -6.96 3.08 4.02
CA THR A 98 -8.32 2.66 4.36
C THR A 98 -8.36 2.04 5.75
N MET A 99 -9.57 1.96 6.30
CA MET A 99 -9.81 1.08 7.45
C MET A 99 -9.38 -0.35 7.11
N GLY A 100 -8.86 -1.07 8.10
CA GLY A 100 -8.40 -2.43 7.88
C GLY A 100 -9.54 -3.42 7.71
N LEU A 101 -9.23 -4.53 7.04
CA LEU A 101 -10.11 -5.68 7.01
C LEU A 101 -10.11 -6.38 8.37
N GLU A 102 -11.28 -6.87 8.77
CA GLU A 102 -11.46 -7.76 9.92
C GLU A 102 -12.31 -8.96 9.51
N THR A 103 -12.34 -9.99 10.36
CA THR A 103 -13.24 -11.13 10.20
C THR A 103 -14.69 -10.77 10.47
N GLY A 104 -15.63 -11.46 9.82
CA GLY A 104 -17.06 -11.25 10.06
C GLY A 104 -17.55 -9.92 9.50
N THR A 105 -18.37 -9.18 10.26
CA THR A 105 -18.94 -7.89 9.81
C THR A 105 -18.11 -6.67 10.24
N GLY A 106 -17.00 -6.87 10.94
CA GLY A 106 -16.08 -5.78 11.31
C GLY A 106 -15.22 -5.30 10.14
N GLY A 107 -14.49 -4.22 10.37
CA GLY A 107 -13.58 -3.65 9.36
C GLY A 107 -14.27 -2.84 8.27
N VAL A 108 -13.50 -2.54 7.22
CA VAL A 108 -14.01 -1.89 6.01
C VAL A 108 -14.88 -2.84 5.18
N HIS A 109 -15.99 -2.33 4.63
CA HIS A 109 -16.84 -3.08 3.72
C HIS A 109 -16.15 -3.29 2.37
N VAL A 110 -16.24 -4.49 1.80
CA VAL A 110 -15.61 -4.80 0.49
C VAL A 110 -16.16 -3.89 -0.61
N GLU A 111 -17.46 -3.59 -0.58
CA GLU A 111 -18.09 -2.69 -1.55
C GLU A 111 -17.56 -1.25 -1.47
N ASP A 112 -17.26 -0.73 -0.28
CA ASP A 112 -16.64 0.60 -0.14
C ASP A 112 -15.25 0.63 -0.78
N ILE A 113 -14.49 -0.47 -0.68
CA ILE A 113 -13.20 -0.59 -1.36
C ILE A 113 -13.38 -0.61 -2.88
N LYS A 114 -14.39 -1.32 -3.40
CA LYS A 114 -14.70 -1.32 -4.84
C LYS A 114 -15.14 0.07 -5.32
N LEU A 115 -15.87 0.82 -4.51
CA LEU A 115 -16.19 2.22 -4.78
C LEU A 115 -14.93 3.10 -4.77
N ALA A 116 -14.01 2.87 -3.82
CA ALA A 116 -12.74 3.57 -3.77
C ALA A 116 -11.88 3.29 -5.01
N LEU A 117 -11.85 2.04 -5.51
CA LEU A 117 -11.15 1.70 -6.76
C LEU A 117 -11.65 2.54 -7.94
N LYS A 118 -12.97 2.74 -8.01
CA LYS A 118 -13.65 3.53 -9.04
C LYS A 118 -13.59 5.05 -8.83
N GLY A 119 -13.02 5.53 -7.72
CA GLY A 119 -12.94 6.95 -7.38
C GLY A 119 -14.19 7.55 -6.76
N HIS A 120 -15.16 6.73 -6.35
CA HIS A 120 -16.44 7.19 -5.80
C HIS A 120 -16.39 7.56 -4.31
N VAL A 121 -15.28 7.32 -3.61
CA VAL A 121 -15.15 7.60 -2.18
C VAL A 121 -14.41 8.93 -1.98
N GLU A 122 -15.06 9.89 -1.34
CA GLU A 122 -14.46 11.20 -1.07
C GLU A 122 -13.49 11.20 0.12
N GLU A 123 -12.57 12.17 0.12
CA GLU A 123 -11.60 12.38 1.20
C GLU A 123 -12.32 12.61 2.54
N GLY A 124 -11.90 11.87 3.57
CA GLY A 124 -12.46 12.01 4.91
C GLY A 124 -13.73 11.19 5.17
N TYR A 125 -14.23 10.43 4.18
CA TYR A 125 -15.32 9.46 4.38
C TYR A 125 -15.03 8.57 5.58
N GLN A 126 -15.97 8.50 6.52
CA GLN A 126 -15.88 7.68 7.73
C GLN A 126 -16.47 6.30 7.43
N PHE A 127 -15.61 5.27 7.41
CA PHE A 127 -16.05 3.90 7.18
C PHE A 127 -17.01 3.45 8.28
N ASN A 128 -18.09 2.80 7.88
CA ASN A 128 -19.08 2.21 8.77
C ASN A 128 -19.20 0.70 8.49
N PRO A 129 -18.78 -0.17 9.42
CA PRO A 129 -18.91 -1.62 9.25
C PRO A 129 -20.36 -2.08 9.05
N ASP A 130 -21.33 -1.34 9.57
CA ASP A 130 -22.75 -1.67 9.52
C ASP A 130 -23.48 -1.12 8.28
N ARG A 131 -22.85 -0.21 7.52
CA ARG A 131 -23.46 0.43 6.35
C ARG A 131 -22.42 0.81 5.30
N GLN A 132 -22.54 0.21 4.12
CA GLN A 132 -21.78 0.60 2.93
C GLN A 132 -22.15 2.01 2.44
N LEU A 133 -21.21 2.69 1.82
CA LEU A 133 -21.44 3.93 1.07
C LEU A 133 -22.35 3.66 -0.13
N THR A 134 -23.32 4.53 -0.35
CA THR A 134 -24.32 4.42 -1.42
C THR A 134 -24.37 5.68 -2.27
N GLU A 135 -24.80 5.53 -3.53
CA GLU A 135 -25.04 6.67 -4.42
C GLU A 135 -26.06 7.64 -3.79
N GLY A 136 -25.73 8.92 -3.76
CA GLY A 136 -26.53 9.97 -3.12
C GLY A 136 -26.15 10.29 -1.67
N ASP A 137 -25.23 9.52 -1.05
CA ASP A 137 -24.62 9.93 0.22
C ASP A 137 -23.68 11.14 0.00
N ASP A 138 -23.58 12.03 0.98
CA ASP A 138 -22.78 13.26 0.89
C ASP A 138 -21.29 13.01 0.58
N SER A 139 -20.75 11.84 0.94
CA SER A 139 -19.35 11.46 0.68
C SER A 139 -19.17 10.57 -0.56
N TYR A 140 -20.20 10.48 -1.41
CA TYR A 140 -20.17 9.73 -2.66
C TYR A 140 -19.87 10.67 -3.84
N ASN A 141 -18.73 10.47 -4.48
CA ASN A 141 -18.38 11.18 -5.71
C ASN A 141 -19.13 10.57 -6.90
N SER A 142 -20.17 11.23 -7.40
CA SER A 142 -20.99 10.74 -8.51
C SER A 142 -20.27 10.69 -9.87
N PHE A 143 -19.25 11.52 -10.08
CA PHE A 143 -18.58 11.68 -11.37
C PHE A 143 -17.06 11.68 -11.20
N PRO A 144 -16.46 10.51 -10.84
CA PRO A 144 -15.03 10.43 -10.62
C PRO A 144 -14.24 10.70 -11.89
N SER A 145 -13.27 11.61 -11.78
CA SER A 145 -12.25 11.83 -12.81
C SER A 145 -11.24 10.67 -12.84
N LEU A 146 -10.38 10.63 -13.86
CA LEU A 146 -9.27 9.66 -13.88
C LEU A 146 -8.38 9.81 -12.63
N SER A 147 -8.10 11.05 -12.20
CA SER A 147 -7.31 11.34 -10.99
C SER A 147 -7.96 10.88 -9.67
N ASP A 148 -9.28 10.66 -9.66
CA ASP A 148 -10.00 10.15 -8.48
C ASP A 148 -9.89 8.62 -8.38
N LYS A 149 -9.75 7.93 -9.52
CA LYS A 149 -9.64 6.48 -9.60
C LYS A 149 -8.32 5.97 -9.02
N VAL A 150 -8.33 4.72 -8.60
CA VAL A 150 -7.11 4.02 -8.17
C VAL A 150 -6.35 3.54 -9.39
N HIS A 151 -5.06 3.86 -9.45
CA HIS A 151 -4.19 3.42 -10.54
C HIS A 151 -3.38 2.18 -10.17
N VAL A 152 -3.24 1.89 -8.87
CA VAL A 152 -2.53 0.71 -8.37
C VAL A 152 -3.17 0.24 -7.07
N LEU A 153 -3.48 -1.05 -6.98
CA LEU A 153 -3.89 -1.70 -5.74
C LEU A 153 -2.70 -2.42 -5.10
N VAL A 154 -2.42 -2.12 -3.83
CA VAL A 154 -1.35 -2.75 -3.06
C VAL A 154 -1.92 -3.45 -1.84
N TYR A 155 -1.76 -4.77 -1.80
CA TYR A 155 -2.09 -5.59 -0.64
C TYR A 155 -0.98 -5.54 0.40
N VAL A 156 -1.32 -5.13 1.62
CA VAL A 156 -0.39 -5.04 2.74
C VAL A 156 -0.71 -6.16 3.71
N VAL A 157 0.24 -7.07 3.90
CA VAL A 157 0.09 -8.22 4.80
C VAL A 157 1.30 -8.28 5.75
N SER A 158 1.10 -8.67 7.01
CA SER A 158 2.20 -8.89 7.94
C SER A 158 2.74 -10.31 7.81
N ALA A 159 4.06 -10.46 7.76
CA ALA A 159 4.76 -11.75 7.78
C ALA A 159 4.36 -12.61 8.98
N ASN A 160 4.08 -11.99 10.12
CA ASN A 160 3.73 -12.68 11.36
C ASN A 160 2.32 -13.27 11.32
N SER A 161 1.40 -12.65 10.57
CA SER A 161 -0.01 -13.04 10.58
C SER A 161 -0.45 -13.76 9.30
N ILE A 162 0.38 -13.82 8.26
CA ILE A 162 -0.03 -14.38 6.96
C ILE A 162 -0.38 -15.86 7.01
N ASN A 163 0.30 -16.65 7.84
CA ASN A 163 0.07 -18.09 7.96
C ASN A 163 -1.20 -18.42 8.78
N ILE A 164 -1.60 -17.51 9.66
CA ILE A 164 -2.74 -17.67 10.58
C ILE A 164 -3.94 -16.81 10.16
N MET A 165 -3.88 -16.21 8.97
CA MET A 165 -4.96 -15.41 8.43
C MET A 165 -6.16 -16.32 8.11
N PRO A 166 -7.36 -16.00 8.63
CA PRO A 166 -8.57 -16.78 8.34
C PRO A 166 -9.02 -16.65 6.89
N ASP A 167 -9.64 -17.70 6.36
CA ASP A 167 -10.10 -17.78 4.97
C ASP A 167 -11.09 -16.68 4.60
N ASP A 168 -11.95 -16.24 5.53
CA ASP A 168 -12.86 -15.10 5.34
C ASP A 168 -12.11 -13.84 4.90
N MET A 169 -10.95 -13.56 5.51
CA MET A 169 -10.15 -12.40 5.17
C MET A 169 -9.51 -12.53 3.78
N PHE A 170 -9.06 -13.75 3.41
CA PHE A 170 -8.57 -14.00 2.06
C PHE A 170 -9.68 -13.89 1.01
N ASN A 171 -10.90 -14.34 1.32
CA ASN A 171 -12.06 -14.18 0.44
C ASN A 171 -12.37 -12.71 0.20
N LYS A 172 -12.42 -11.87 1.25
CA LYS A 172 -12.59 -10.41 1.09
C LYS A 172 -11.50 -9.78 0.21
N MET A 173 -10.23 -10.15 0.41
CA MET A 173 -9.13 -9.66 -0.42
C MET A 173 -9.25 -10.14 -1.87
N ARG A 174 -9.69 -11.39 -2.08
CA ARG A 174 -9.95 -11.98 -3.40
C ARG A 174 -11.11 -11.28 -4.12
N ASP A 175 -12.15 -10.89 -3.42
CA ASP A 175 -13.30 -10.20 -4.03
C ASP A 175 -12.88 -8.82 -4.56
N VAL A 176 -12.08 -8.07 -3.78
CA VAL A 176 -11.48 -6.82 -4.26
C VAL A 176 -10.53 -7.08 -5.43
N ARG A 177 -9.75 -8.18 -5.38
CA ARG A 177 -8.80 -8.54 -6.43
C ARG A 177 -9.49 -8.74 -7.77
N LEU A 178 -10.59 -9.47 -7.77
CA LEU A 178 -11.38 -9.75 -8.97
C LEU A 178 -11.97 -8.46 -9.54
N ALA A 179 -12.55 -7.60 -8.69
CA ALA A 179 -13.05 -6.30 -9.12
C ALA A 179 -11.93 -5.40 -9.70
N ALA A 180 -10.75 -5.38 -9.08
CA ALA A 180 -9.60 -4.66 -9.62
C ALA A 180 -9.12 -5.27 -10.95
N SER A 181 -9.16 -6.59 -11.12
CA SER A 181 -8.81 -7.26 -12.38
C SER A 181 -9.80 -6.93 -13.50
N GLU A 182 -11.10 -6.83 -13.22
CA GLU A 182 -12.12 -6.39 -14.17
C GLU A 182 -11.91 -4.95 -14.65
N MET A 183 -11.32 -4.11 -13.80
CA MET A 183 -10.94 -2.73 -14.12
C MET A 183 -9.51 -2.63 -14.69
N GLU A 184 -8.83 -3.76 -14.90
CA GLU A 184 -7.43 -3.85 -15.34
C GLU A 184 -6.42 -3.12 -14.43
N ILE A 185 -6.83 -2.79 -13.19
CA ILE A 185 -5.97 -2.11 -12.23
C ILE A 185 -4.83 -3.07 -11.84
N PRO A 186 -3.56 -2.65 -11.98
CA PRO A 186 -2.42 -3.46 -11.59
C PRO A 186 -2.36 -3.68 -10.09
N GLN A 187 -1.93 -4.88 -9.69
CA GLN A 187 -2.02 -5.36 -8.31
C GLN A 187 -0.67 -5.88 -7.83
N LEU A 188 -0.24 -5.40 -6.67
CA LEU A 188 1.02 -5.79 -6.02
C LEU A 188 0.76 -6.18 -4.56
N ALA A 189 1.70 -6.89 -3.94
CA ALA A 189 1.67 -7.16 -2.51
C ALA A 189 2.96 -6.72 -1.83
N ILE A 190 2.82 -6.21 -0.61
CA ILE A 190 3.92 -5.97 0.30
C ILE A 190 3.75 -6.82 1.55
N LEU A 191 4.82 -7.51 1.95
CA LEU A 191 4.90 -8.23 3.20
C LEU A 191 5.70 -7.39 4.21
N THR A 192 5.04 -6.95 5.27
CA THR A 192 5.61 -6.13 6.34
C THR A 192 6.11 -6.99 7.51
N ARG A 193 6.85 -6.39 8.44
CA ARG A 193 7.32 -7.03 9.70
C ARG A 193 8.13 -8.32 9.48
N VAL A 194 8.85 -8.36 8.36
CA VAL A 194 9.70 -9.50 7.98
C VAL A 194 10.85 -9.75 8.95
N ASP A 195 11.19 -8.76 9.77
CA ASP A 195 12.22 -8.81 10.82
C ASP A 195 11.70 -9.34 12.17
N GLU A 196 10.40 -9.23 12.43
CA GLU A 196 9.75 -9.74 13.65
C GLU A 196 9.39 -11.23 13.52
N ALA A 197 9.26 -11.74 12.30
CA ALA A 197 9.12 -13.16 12.05
C ALA A 197 10.47 -13.81 12.40
N CYS A 198 10.52 -14.55 13.52
CA CYS A 198 11.63 -15.26 14.20
C CYS A 198 13.08 -15.23 13.63
N SER A 199 14.09 -15.34 14.52
CA SER A 199 15.54 -15.19 14.27
C SER A 199 16.25 -16.21 13.35
N GLY A 200 15.55 -16.84 12.39
CA GLY A 200 16.09 -17.69 11.31
C GLY A 200 15.50 -17.40 9.92
N VAL A 201 14.76 -16.28 9.79
CA VAL A 201 13.68 -16.17 8.81
C VAL A 201 14.03 -15.50 7.49
N GLN A 202 15.27 -15.06 7.21
CA GLN A 202 15.59 -14.81 5.78
C GLN A 202 15.51 -16.11 4.97
N GLU A 203 16.03 -17.22 5.49
CA GLU A 203 15.88 -18.54 4.88
C GLU A 203 14.43 -19.06 5.01
N ASP A 204 13.74 -18.83 6.13
CA ASP A 204 12.35 -19.26 6.28
C ASP A 204 11.32 -18.38 5.57
N ILE A 205 11.56 -17.10 5.28
CA ILE A 205 10.72 -16.31 4.35
C ILE A 205 10.93 -16.88 2.96
N HIS A 206 12.19 -17.10 2.54
CA HIS A 206 12.46 -17.76 1.26
C HIS A 206 11.82 -19.14 1.16
N LYS A 207 11.84 -19.93 2.23
CA LYS A 207 11.13 -21.21 2.31
C LYS A 207 9.63 -21.01 2.39
N MET A 208 9.05 -20.11 3.18
CA MET A 208 7.60 -19.85 3.27
C MET A 208 7.01 -19.40 1.92
N TYR A 209 7.74 -18.55 1.18
CA TYR A 209 7.39 -18.19 -0.18
C TYR A 209 7.51 -19.38 -1.15
N LYS A 210 8.59 -20.17 -1.05
CA LYS A 210 8.80 -21.35 -1.92
C LYS A 210 7.95 -22.57 -1.53
N SER A 211 7.60 -22.73 -0.27
CA SER A 211 6.93 -23.88 0.33
C SER A 211 5.44 -23.72 0.14
N ARG A 212 4.98 -23.82 -1.11
CA ARG A 212 3.60 -24.15 -1.52
C ARG A 212 2.42 -23.42 -0.85
N HIS A 213 2.58 -22.38 -0.03
CA HIS A 213 1.47 -21.86 0.80
C HIS A 213 1.09 -20.39 0.53
N LEU A 214 1.74 -19.74 -0.43
CA LEU A 214 1.25 -18.52 -1.07
C LEU A 214 0.77 -18.74 -2.51
N LYS A 215 1.32 -19.75 -3.22
CA LYS A 215 0.92 -20.10 -4.58
C LYS A 215 -0.47 -20.74 -4.68
N GLU A 216 -0.96 -21.35 -3.60
CA GLU A 216 -2.30 -21.97 -3.56
C GLU A 216 -3.30 -21.19 -2.67
N ARG A 217 -2.82 -20.23 -1.86
CA ARG A 217 -3.68 -19.38 -1.02
C ARG A 217 -3.90 -17.99 -1.62
N GLN A 218 -4.85 -17.98 -2.55
CA GLN A 218 -5.94 -17.00 -2.73
C GLN A 218 -5.66 -15.53 -3.12
N LEU A 219 -4.46 -14.96 -2.98
CA LEU A 219 -4.21 -13.60 -3.50
C LEU A 219 -3.92 -13.54 -4.99
N GLY A 220 -3.57 -14.64 -5.67
CA GLY A 220 -3.42 -14.67 -7.14
C GLY A 220 -2.41 -13.66 -7.73
N ILE A 221 -1.55 -13.05 -6.90
CA ILE A 221 -0.53 -12.08 -7.32
C ILE A 221 0.73 -12.84 -7.71
N SER A 222 1.29 -12.49 -8.87
CA SER A 222 2.52 -13.10 -9.36
C SER A 222 3.70 -12.82 -8.43
N GLU A 223 4.64 -13.76 -8.32
CA GLU A 223 5.81 -13.65 -7.43
C GLU A 223 6.68 -12.42 -7.70
N ASN A 224 6.72 -11.92 -8.95
CA ASN A 224 7.46 -10.71 -9.32
C ASN A 224 6.75 -9.41 -8.88
N CYS A 225 5.52 -9.50 -8.36
CA CYS A 225 4.75 -8.38 -7.84
C CYS A 225 4.63 -8.42 -6.31
N ILE A 226 5.46 -9.22 -5.63
CA ILE A 226 5.50 -9.31 -4.16
C ILE A 226 6.82 -8.78 -3.62
N PHE A 227 6.74 -7.83 -2.68
CA PHE A 227 7.89 -7.14 -2.11
C PHE A 227 7.95 -7.36 -0.60
N LEU A 228 9.15 -7.60 -0.08
CA LEU A 228 9.41 -7.68 1.36
C LEU A 228 9.86 -6.32 1.84
N VAL A 229 9.20 -5.78 2.86
CA VAL A 229 9.54 -4.48 3.42
C VAL A 229 9.59 -4.54 4.95
N LYS A 230 10.58 -3.85 5.51
CA LYS A 230 10.57 -3.49 6.93
C LYS A 230 10.19 -2.02 7.03
N ASN A 231 9.14 -1.72 7.78
CA ASN A 231 8.70 -0.35 8.03
C ASN A 231 9.60 0.31 9.07
N TYR A 232 9.82 1.62 8.96
CA TYR A 232 10.40 2.43 10.02
C TYR A 232 9.35 2.65 11.11
N THR A 233 9.57 2.08 12.28
CA THR A 233 8.64 2.17 13.42
C THR A 233 9.33 2.58 14.71
N SER A 234 10.57 2.17 14.93
CA SER A 234 11.34 2.43 16.15
C SER A 234 12.71 3.08 15.88
N GLU A 235 13.15 3.08 14.62
CA GLU A 235 14.42 3.64 14.21
C GLU A 235 14.42 5.17 14.27
N ILE A 236 15.57 5.74 14.63
CA ILE A 236 15.81 7.20 14.70
C ILE A 236 16.44 7.77 13.43
N GLU A 237 17.06 6.91 12.62
CA GLU A 237 17.71 7.24 11.35
C GLU A 237 17.29 6.26 10.26
N THR A 238 17.36 6.70 9.00
CA THR A 238 17.10 5.83 7.87
C THR A 238 18.28 4.89 7.61
N ASN A 239 17.98 3.68 7.16
CA ASN A 239 18.93 2.61 6.84
C ASN A 239 18.90 2.27 5.34
N ASP A 240 20.06 2.24 4.68
CA ASP A 240 20.16 2.01 3.23
C ASP A 240 19.56 0.68 2.77
N LYS A 241 19.68 -0.40 3.56
CA LYS A 241 19.08 -1.69 3.21
C LYS A 241 17.56 -1.61 3.27
N MET A 242 17.00 -1.00 4.31
CA MET A 242 15.54 -0.82 4.42
C MET A 242 15.02 0.10 3.32
N ASN A 243 15.71 1.21 3.07
CA ASN A 243 15.41 2.14 1.98
C ASN A 243 15.37 1.41 0.63
N ALA A 244 16.34 0.54 0.34
CA ALA A 244 16.40 -0.20 -0.92
C ALA A 244 15.14 -1.05 -1.17
N HIS A 245 14.62 -1.71 -0.14
CA HIS A 245 13.41 -2.53 -0.26
C HIS A 245 12.17 -1.68 -0.52
N ILE A 246 12.02 -0.58 0.23
CA ILE A 246 10.89 0.36 0.06
C ILE A 246 10.95 1.03 -1.32
N LEU A 247 12.12 1.53 -1.73
CA LEU A 247 12.32 2.15 -3.04
C LEU A 247 12.09 1.18 -4.20
N CYS A 248 12.51 -0.09 -4.07
CA CYS A 248 12.24 -1.11 -5.09
C CYS A 248 10.73 -1.34 -5.23
N ALA A 249 9.98 -1.45 -4.13
CA ALA A 249 8.53 -1.58 -4.18
C ALA A 249 7.85 -0.34 -4.80
N LEU A 250 8.23 0.86 -4.37
CA LEU A 250 7.70 2.13 -4.90
C LEU A 250 7.93 2.29 -6.39
N ARG A 251 9.14 1.98 -6.88
CA ARG A 251 9.45 2.05 -8.30
C ARG A 251 8.51 1.17 -9.12
N GLN A 252 8.24 -0.05 -8.66
CA GLN A 252 7.35 -0.97 -9.37
C GLN A 252 5.88 -0.52 -9.29
N MET A 253 5.44 0.04 -8.16
CA MET A 253 4.11 0.68 -8.07
C MET A 253 3.98 1.82 -9.07
N ILE A 254 4.98 2.71 -9.14
CA ILE A 254 4.98 3.84 -10.09
C ILE A 254 4.96 3.35 -11.54
N HIS A 255 5.82 2.39 -11.90
CA HIS A 255 5.86 1.85 -13.26
C HIS A 255 4.51 1.25 -13.68
N PHE A 256 3.92 0.38 -12.85
CA PHE A 256 2.64 -0.22 -13.20
C PHE A 256 1.50 0.79 -13.22
N GLY A 257 1.49 1.75 -12.31
CA GLY A 257 0.49 2.82 -12.33
C GLY A 257 0.60 3.70 -13.58
N GLU A 258 1.82 4.05 -13.98
CA GLU A 258 2.10 4.82 -15.20
C GLU A 258 1.67 4.06 -16.46
N ASP A 259 2.04 2.78 -16.56
CA ASP A 259 1.62 1.92 -17.68
C ASP A 259 0.08 1.81 -17.72
N PHE A 260 -0.58 1.71 -16.58
CA PHE A 260 -2.04 1.66 -16.51
C PHE A 260 -2.70 2.96 -16.99
N VAL A 261 -2.30 4.12 -16.46
CA VAL A 261 -2.94 5.40 -16.82
C VAL A 261 -2.68 5.83 -18.25
N ASN A 262 -1.57 5.40 -18.86
CA ASN A 262 -1.27 5.69 -20.26
C ASN A 262 -2.07 4.82 -21.25
N ASN A 263 -2.76 3.79 -20.76
CA ASN A 263 -3.64 2.92 -21.54
C ASN A 263 -5.15 3.19 -21.29
N GLN A 264 -5.49 4.27 -20.57
CA GLN A 264 -6.88 4.66 -20.29
C GLN A 264 -7.49 5.55 -21.38
#